data_AF-A0A2V9SHH4-F1
#
_entry.id   AF-A0A2V9SHH4-F1
#
_cell.length_a   1.000
_cell.length_b   1.000
_cell.length_c   1.000
_cell.angle_alpha   90.00
_cell.angle_beta   90.00
_cell.angle_gamma   90.00
#
_symmetry.space_group_name_H-M   'P 1'
#
loop_
_entity.id
_entity.type
_entity.pdbx_description
1 polymer ?
#
loop_
_entity_poly.entity_id
_entity_poly.type
_entity_poly.pdbx_seq_one_letter_code
_entity_poly.pdbx_strand_id
1 'polypeptide(L)' 'MRCFWEQTGILGPIYHSLGQGLNDGEIAKKLNLTEVKVQSCIAWMVHFLNLKNRQDLVLYALSAA' A
#
# COMPACT_ATOMS: atom_id res chain seq x y z
N MET A 1 -16.02 -6.13 -8.27
CA MET A 1 -15.19 -5.44 -9.29
C MET A 1 -13.79 -5.98 -9.13
N ARG A 2 -13.21 -6.64 -10.13
CA ARG A 2 -11.76 -6.97 -10.09
C ARG A 2 -11.05 -5.64 -9.98
N CYS A 3 -10.46 -5.35 -8.84
CA CYS A 3 -10.09 -3.99 -8.48
C CYS A 3 -9.12 -3.47 -9.54
N PHE A 4 -9.29 -2.23 -10.01
CA PHE A 4 -8.37 -1.56 -10.95
C PHE A 4 -6.88 -1.78 -10.59
N TRP A 5 -6.63 -1.98 -9.29
CA TRP A 5 -5.34 -2.29 -8.70
C TRP A 5 -4.89 -3.76 -8.76
N GLU A 6 -5.79 -4.74 -8.74
CA GLU A 6 -5.48 -6.15 -9.06
C GLU A 6 -5.01 -6.28 -10.51
N GLN A 7 -5.58 -5.47 -11.41
CA GLN A 7 -5.23 -5.47 -12.82
C GLN A 7 -3.87 -4.81 -13.10
N THR A 8 -3.44 -3.89 -12.24
CA THR A 8 -2.13 -3.23 -12.35
C THR A 8 -1.04 -3.94 -11.54
N GLY A 9 -1.38 -4.90 -10.68
CA GLY A 9 -0.41 -5.71 -9.93
C GLY A 9 0.42 -4.93 -8.90
N ILE A 10 0.12 -3.64 -8.67
CA ILE A 10 0.95 -2.76 -7.84
C ILE A 10 0.64 -2.82 -6.34
N LEU A 11 -0.50 -3.39 -5.93
CA LEU A 11 -0.86 -3.50 -4.51
C LEU A 11 0.11 -4.40 -3.74
N GLY A 12 0.50 -5.53 -4.32
CA GLY A 12 1.46 -6.44 -3.70
C GLY A 12 2.80 -5.75 -3.39
N PRO A 13 3.44 -5.10 -4.38
CA PRO A 13 4.66 -4.32 -4.16
C PRO A 13 4.52 -3.18 -3.13
N ILE A 14 3.39 -2.46 -3.13
CA ILE A 14 3.13 -1.41 -2.12
C ILE A 14 3.00 -2.04 -0.73
N TYR A 15 2.17 -3.09 -0.61
CA TYR A 15 1.94 -3.82 0.63
C TYR A 15 3.23 -4.40 1.21
N HIS A 16 4.04 -5.05 0.37
CA HIS A 16 5.35 -5.56 0.74
C HIS A 16 6.30 -4.44 1.18
N SER A 17 6.29 -3.29 0.49
CA SER A 17 7.13 -2.15 0.86
C SER A 17 6.69 -1.52 2.19
N LEU A 18 5.39 -1.51 2.49
CA LEU A 18 4.88 -1.10 3.81
C LEU A 18 5.36 -2.05 4.91
N GLY A 19 5.38 -3.36 4.67
CA GLY A 19 5.97 -4.35 5.59
C GLY A 19 7.48 -4.17 5.81
N GLN A 20 8.19 -3.50 4.89
CA GLN A 20 9.59 -3.10 5.09
C GLN A 20 9.75 -1.78 5.87
N GLY A 21 8.65 -1.13 6.25
CA GLY A 21 8.66 0.16 6.96
C GLY A 21 8.92 1.37 6.05
N LEU A 22 8.79 1.23 4.72
CA LEU A 22 9.02 2.35 3.80
C LEU A 22 7.93 3.43 3.92
N ASN A 23 8.34 4.69 3.78
CA ASN A 23 7.42 5.83 3.68
C ASN A 23 6.84 5.95 2.26
N ASP A 24 5.71 6.63 2.11
CA ASP A 24 4.98 6.78 0.86
C ASP A 24 5.86 7.35 -0.27
N GLY A 25 6.70 8.35 0.04
CA GLY A 25 7.65 8.91 -0.92
C GLY A 25 8.77 7.95 -1.35
N GLU A 26 9.22 7.07 -0.45
CA GLU A 26 10.22 6.05 -0.76
C GLU A 26 9.61 4.92 -1.58
N ILE A 27 8.37 4.53 -1.28
CA ILE A 27 7.58 3.59 -2.08
C ILE A 27 7.33 4.16 -3.48
N ALA A 28 6.96 5.44 -3.56
CA ALA A 28 6.74 6.15 -4.81
C ALA A 28 7.99 6.11 -5.70
N LYS A 29 9.16 6.44 -5.15
CA LYS A 29 10.44 6.32 -5.87
C LYS A 29 10.75 4.87 -6.28
N LYS A 30 10.61 3.92 -5.35
CA LYS A 30 10.94 2.50 -5.57
C LYS A 30 10.09 1.87 -6.67
N LEU A 31 8.82 2.25 -6.75
CA LEU A 31 7.85 1.73 -7.73
C LEU A 31 7.69 2.63 -8.95
N ASN A 32 8.45 3.73 -9.05
CA ASN A 32 8.32 4.76 -10.08
C ASN A 32 6.87 5.27 -10.23
N LEU A 33 6.20 5.48 -9.10
CA LEU A 33 4.84 6.01 -8.98
C LEU A 33 4.87 7.43 -8.42
N THR A 34 3.78 8.15 -8.61
CA THR A 34 3.57 9.41 -7.89
C THR A 34 3.14 9.12 -6.44
N GLU A 35 3.57 9.96 -5.51
CA GLU A 35 3.19 9.81 -4.09
C GLU A 35 1.66 9.81 -3.91
N VAL A 36 0.93 10.62 -4.69
CA VAL A 36 -0.54 10.65 -4.72
C VAL A 36 -1.15 9.29 -5.11
N LYS A 37 -0.53 8.56 -6.05
CA LYS A 37 -0.98 7.21 -6.40
C LYS A 37 -0.76 6.23 -5.25
N VAL A 38 0.38 6.32 -4.57
CA VAL A 38 0.70 5.48 -3.40
C VAL A 38 -0.28 5.75 -2.27
N GLN A 39 -0.52 7.02 -1.93
CA GLN A 39 -1.49 7.42 -0.90
C GLN A 39 -2.90 6.94 -1.23
N SER A 40 -3.31 7.04 -2.49
CA SER A 40 -4.62 6.54 -2.94
C SER A 40 -4.73 5.02 -2.80
N CYS A 41 -3.66 4.26 -3.11
CA CYS A 41 -3.62 2.82 -2.90
C CYS A 41 -3.67 2.45 -1.41
N ILE A 42 -2.93 3.18 -0.57
CA ILE A 42 -2.92 2.99 0.88
C ILE A 42 -4.31 3.25 1.45
N ALA A 43 -4.94 4.37 1.10
CA ALA A 43 -6.29 4.68 1.54
C ALA A 43 -7.29 3.60 1.11
N TRP A 44 -7.16 3.09 -0.12
CA TRP A 44 -7.98 1.97 -0.59
C TRP A 44 -7.75 0.70 0.23
N MET A 45 -6.49 0.31 0.50
CA MET A 45 -6.16 -0.87 1.32
C MET A 45 -6.64 -0.74 2.75
N VAL A 46 -6.49 0.44 3.37
CA VAL A 46 -7.01 0.74 4.72
C VAL A 46 -8.52 0.54 4.74
N HIS A 47 -9.24 1.09 3.77
CA HIS A 47 -10.69 0.94 3.68
C HIS A 47 -11.11 -0.51 3.42
N PHE A 48 -10.43 -1.19 2.49
CA PHE A 48 -10.72 -2.58 2.11
C PHE A 48 -10.50 -3.57 3.25
N LEU A 49 -9.41 -3.40 4.00
CA LEU A 49 -9.07 -4.24 5.17
C LEU A 49 -9.78 -3.77 6.45
N ASN A 50 -10.63 -2.74 6.37
CA ASN A 50 -11.34 -2.14 7.50
C ASN A 50 -10.40 -1.71 8.65
N LEU A 51 -9.25 -1.15 8.28
CA LEU A 51 -8.25 -0.63 9.21
C LEU A 51 -8.53 0.84 9.52
N LYS A 52 -8.04 1.32 10.67
CA LYS A 52 -8.28 2.71 11.09
C LYS A 52 -7.36 3.68 10.37
N ASN A 53 -6.09 3.33 10.20
CA ASN A 53 -5.05 4.24 9.72
C ASN A 53 -3.97 3.50 8.94
N ARG A 54 -3.09 4.27 8.28
CA ARG A 54 -1.86 3.76 7.64
C ARG A 54 -0.99 2.93 8.60
N GLN A 55 -0.91 3.33 9.87
CA GLN A 55 -0.10 2.63 10.86
C GLN A 55 -0.62 1.21 11.13
N ASP A 56 -1.93 1.03 11.24
CA ASP A 56 -2.55 -0.30 11.29
C ASP A 56 -2.20 -1.12 10.05
N LEU A 57 -2.23 -0.51 8.85
CA LEU A 57 -1.87 -1.20 7.62
C LEU A 57 -0.40 -1.63 7.60
N VAL A 58 0.52 -0.80 8.09
CA VAL A 58 1.94 -1.14 8.22
C VAL A 58 2.13 -2.30 9.20
N LEU A 59 1.48 -2.25 10.37
CA LEU A 59 1.52 -3.34 11.35
C LEU A 59 0.94 -4.64 10.80
N TYR A 60 -0.16 -4.55 10.06
CA TYR A 60 -0.79 -5.69 9.39
C TYR A 60 0.10 -6.26 8.27
N ALA A 61 0.80 -5.40 7.52
CA ALA A 61 1.77 -5.83 6.51
C ALA A 61 3.02 -6.47 7.13
N LEU A 62 3.47 -5.96 8.28
CA LEU A 62 4.59 -6.52 9.05
C LEU A 62 4.28 -7.91 9.62
N SER A 63 3.03 -8.16 10.05
CA SER A 63 2.63 -9.47 10.59
C SER A 63 2.34 -10.52 9.51
N ALA A 64 2.10 -10.09 8.26
CA ALA A 64 1.85 -10.95 7.11
C ALA A 64 3.12 -11.27 6.29
N ALA A 65 4.27 -10.68 6.64
CA ALA A 65 5.57 -10.90 6.02
C ALA A 65 6.32 -12.07 6.68
#